data_AF-A0A961NX49-F1
#
_entry.id   AF-A0A961NX49-F1
#
_cell.length_a   1.000
_cell.length_b   1.000
_cell.length_c   1.000
_cell.angle_alpha   90.00
_cell.angle_beta   90.00
_cell.angle_gamma   90.00
#
_symmetry.space_group_name_H-M   'P 1'
#
loop_
_entity.id
_entity.type
_entity.pdbx_description
1 polymer ?
#
loop_
_entity_poly.entity_id
_entity_poly.type
_entity_poly.pdbx_seq_one_letter_code
_entity_poly.pdbx_strand_id
1 'polypeptide(L)'
;MMSDQVKSDNIVSLGDARAQTLFPALGRVEAYWEALRDGRAMPARAEIDPRGISSVLEHAFILELVAPGVARIRLAGMLMNDLMAMEVRGMPLTAMFLPEARRELQQVIDSVLETPAVVRLTLGSDTGFTRPPLEGQMMLLPLRDALGNATRILGVLETRGRIGRGPRRFMIRDIETKAITTDPAHRARPDFGGFQSLPEPRPAVKPGLKPMPLSAFKTDGANRLDDFAPRTRELALEIARRRAADTRGDRAEAMPPEAGKRLGHLRLVHDADMV
;
A
#
# COMPACT_ATOMS: atom_id res chain seq x y z
N MET A 1 -25.75 -29.99 -40.40
CA MET A 1 -25.90 -28.55 -40.68
C MET A 1 -25.32 -27.81 -39.50
N MET A 2 -24.33 -26.97 -39.81
CA MET A 2 -23.43 -26.29 -38.89
C MET A 2 -23.93 -24.86 -38.68
N SER A 3 -23.63 -24.31 -37.50
CA SER A 3 -23.63 -22.87 -37.18
C SER A 3 -25.04 -22.25 -36.99
N ASP A 4 -25.28 -21.37 -36.01
CA ASP A 4 -24.42 -20.24 -35.68
C ASP A 4 -24.49 -19.89 -34.19
N GLN A 5 -23.31 -19.87 -33.57
CA GLN A 5 -23.07 -19.51 -32.18
C GLN A 5 -22.72 -18.02 -32.20
N VAL A 6 -23.67 -17.15 -31.84
CA VAL A 6 -23.44 -15.70 -31.82
C VAL A 6 -22.48 -15.36 -30.69
N LYS A 7 -21.25 -15.05 -31.08
CA LYS A 7 -20.16 -14.55 -30.26
C LYS A 7 -20.50 -13.11 -29.82
N SER A 8 -21.00 -12.96 -28.60
CA SER A 8 -21.23 -11.66 -27.95
C SER A 8 -19.91 -11.10 -27.44
N ASP A 9 -19.15 -10.49 -28.34
CA ASP A 9 -17.91 -9.78 -28.01
C ASP A 9 -18.14 -8.29 -28.24
N ASN A 10 -18.02 -7.50 -27.16
CA ASN A 10 -17.96 -6.03 -27.14
C ASN A 10 -19.30 -5.24 -27.04
N ILE A 11 -20.10 -5.47 -25.99
CA ILE A 11 -21.06 -4.46 -25.51
C ILE A 11 -20.32 -3.56 -24.51
N VAL A 12 -19.83 -2.41 -24.97
CA VAL A 12 -19.33 -1.35 -24.09
C VAL A 12 -20.51 -0.47 -23.70
N SER A 13 -20.85 -0.44 -22.41
CA SER A 13 -21.90 0.43 -21.88
C SER A 13 -21.55 1.90 -22.18
N LEU A 14 -22.49 2.63 -22.80
CA LEU A 14 -22.33 4.05 -23.11
C LEU A 14 -22.09 4.90 -21.84
N GLY A 15 -22.58 4.43 -20.69
CA GLY A 15 -22.33 5.00 -19.36
C GLY A 15 -20.84 5.00 -18.99
N ASP A 16 -20.17 3.86 -19.16
CA ASP A 16 -18.75 3.67 -18.83
C ASP A 16 -17.87 4.57 -19.70
N ALA A 17 -18.15 4.63 -21.00
CA ALA A 17 -17.43 5.50 -21.93
C ALA A 17 -17.58 6.98 -21.56
N ARG A 18 -18.78 7.38 -21.11
CA ARG A 18 -19.05 8.73 -20.62
C ARG A 18 -18.33 9.01 -19.29
N ALA A 19 -18.37 8.08 -18.34
CA ALA A 19 -17.67 8.21 -17.07
C ALA A 19 -16.15 8.37 -17.28
N GLN A 20 -15.55 7.57 -18.17
CA GLN A 20 -14.14 7.68 -18.53
C GLN A 20 -13.79 9.04 -19.15
N THR A 21 -14.69 9.61 -19.94
CA THR A 21 -14.49 10.95 -20.53
C THR A 21 -14.60 12.07 -19.48
N LEU A 22 -15.50 11.90 -18.50
CA LEU A 22 -15.74 12.90 -17.47
C LEU A 22 -14.72 12.87 -16.34
N PHE A 23 -14.08 11.72 -16.09
CA PHE A 23 -13.14 11.53 -15.00
C PHE A 23 -11.83 10.88 -15.51
N PRO A 24 -11.02 11.63 -16.28
CA PRO A 24 -9.82 11.11 -16.95
C PRO A 24 -8.73 10.62 -15.98
N ALA A 25 -8.70 11.09 -14.73
CA ALA A 25 -7.67 10.66 -13.78
C ALA A 25 -7.80 9.16 -13.47
N LEU A 26 -9.02 8.65 -13.42
CA LEU A 26 -9.30 7.23 -13.20
C LEU A 26 -8.66 6.36 -14.27
N GLY A 27 -8.89 6.69 -15.55
CA GLY A 27 -8.34 5.92 -16.68
C GLY A 27 -6.81 5.94 -16.72
N ARG A 28 -6.16 7.06 -16.37
CA ARG A 28 -4.70 7.14 -16.31
C ARG A 28 -4.12 6.26 -15.20
N VAL A 29 -4.72 6.28 -14.01
CA VAL A 29 -4.25 5.46 -12.89
C VAL A 29 -4.53 3.98 -13.14
N GLU A 30 -5.67 3.63 -13.72
CA GLU A 30 -6.00 2.25 -14.10
C GLU A 30 -4.99 1.71 -15.14
N ALA A 31 -4.74 2.45 -16.22
CA ALA A 31 -3.78 2.04 -17.25
C ALA A 31 -2.36 1.86 -16.69
N TYR A 32 -1.94 2.74 -15.79
CA TYR A 32 -0.65 2.61 -15.10
C TYR A 32 -0.60 1.36 -14.22
N TRP A 33 -1.63 1.11 -13.41
CA TRP A 33 -1.69 -0.07 -12.54
C TRP A 33 -1.75 -1.37 -13.35
N GLU A 34 -2.48 -1.37 -14.46
CA GLU A 34 -2.57 -2.48 -15.41
C GLU A 34 -1.21 -2.79 -16.06
N ALA A 35 -0.47 -1.75 -16.48
CA ALA A 35 0.87 -1.92 -17.02
C ALA A 35 1.84 -2.49 -16.00
N LEU A 36 1.73 -2.09 -14.73
CA LEU A 36 2.57 -2.64 -13.66
C LEU A 36 2.26 -4.11 -13.37
N ARG A 37 0.98 -4.49 -13.30
CA ARG A 37 0.64 -5.88 -12.92
C ARG A 37 1.12 -6.89 -13.96
N ASP A 38 1.24 -6.51 -15.22
CA ASP A 38 1.79 -7.35 -16.31
C ASP A 38 1.20 -8.78 -16.32
N GLY A 39 -0.13 -8.88 -16.26
CA GLY A 39 -0.85 -10.16 -16.23
C GLY A 39 -0.96 -10.86 -14.86
N ARG A 40 -0.25 -10.38 -13.82
CA ARG A 40 -0.41 -10.83 -12.42
C ARG A 40 -1.74 -10.32 -11.83
N ALA A 41 -2.13 -10.88 -10.69
CA ALA A 41 -3.33 -10.46 -9.97
C ALA A 41 -3.26 -9.00 -9.50
N MET A 42 -2.09 -8.55 -9.05
CA MET A 42 -1.86 -7.17 -8.63
C MET A 42 -0.35 -6.91 -8.55
N PRO A 43 0.11 -5.66 -8.75
CA PRO A 43 1.50 -5.29 -8.56
C PRO A 43 1.84 -5.16 -7.07
N ALA A 44 3.11 -5.29 -6.74
CA ALA A 44 3.61 -4.98 -5.41
C ALA A 44 3.60 -3.47 -5.16
N ARG A 45 3.35 -3.07 -3.91
CA ARG A 45 3.45 -1.66 -3.52
C ARG A 45 4.82 -1.05 -3.86
N ALA A 46 5.90 -1.81 -3.77
CA ALA A 46 7.26 -1.34 -4.07
C ALA A 46 7.46 -0.97 -5.56
N GLU A 47 6.65 -1.52 -6.46
CA GLU A 47 6.71 -1.24 -7.91
C GLU A 47 6.04 0.10 -8.27
N ILE A 48 5.23 0.66 -7.35
CA ILE A 48 4.54 1.93 -7.57
C ILE A 48 5.54 3.09 -7.45
N ASP A 49 5.95 3.63 -8.60
CA ASP A 49 6.68 4.90 -8.72
C ASP A 49 5.69 6.07 -8.97
N PRO A 50 5.54 7.03 -8.03
CA PRO A 50 4.66 8.19 -8.20
C PRO A 50 4.93 9.01 -9.45
N ARG A 51 6.15 8.97 -9.99
CA ARG A 51 6.52 9.71 -11.21
C ARG A 51 5.76 9.22 -12.44
N GLY A 52 5.37 7.95 -12.47
CA GLY A 52 4.58 7.35 -13.55
C GLY A 52 3.15 7.92 -13.67
N ILE A 53 2.62 8.50 -12.59
CA ILE A 53 1.28 9.11 -12.53
C ILE A 53 1.32 10.56 -12.04
N SER A 54 2.45 11.25 -12.23
CA SER A 54 2.69 12.60 -11.73
C SER A 54 1.59 13.60 -12.14
N SER A 55 1.06 13.48 -13.36
CA SER A 55 0.00 14.34 -13.89
C SER A 55 -1.37 14.20 -13.20
N VAL A 56 -1.58 13.17 -12.39
CA VAL A 56 -2.85 12.89 -11.68
C VAL A 56 -2.62 12.59 -10.19
N LEU A 57 -1.44 12.89 -9.67
CA LEU A 57 -1.06 12.56 -8.30
C LEU A 57 -1.93 13.30 -7.27
N GLU A 58 -2.50 14.46 -7.63
CA GLU A 58 -3.44 15.21 -6.80
C GLU A 58 -4.75 14.46 -6.49
N HIS A 59 -5.11 13.50 -7.36
CA HIS A 59 -6.30 12.65 -7.25
C HIS A 59 -6.02 11.31 -6.60
N ALA A 60 -4.76 10.88 -6.59
CA ALA A 60 -4.35 9.57 -6.13
C ALA A 60 -4.17 9.51 -4.61
N PHE A 61 -4.39 8.33 -4.03
CA PHE A 61 -4.19 8.07 -2.62
C PHE A 61 -3.81 6.61 -2.38
N ILE A 62 -3.26 6.31 -1.21
CA ILE A 62 -2.88 4.95 -0.83
C ILE A 62 -3.53 4.60 0.49
N LEU A 63 -4.18 3.46 0.52
CA LEU A 63 -4.77 2.89 1.73
C LEU A 63 -3.96 1.67 2.21
N GLU A 64 -4.03 1.45 3.50
CA GLU A 64 -3.52 0.25 4.16
C GLU A 64 -4.60 -0.31 5.07
N LEU A 65 -4.87 -1.60 4.94
CA LEU A 65 -5.83 -2.30 5.79
C LEU A 65 -5.24 -2.44 7.20
N VAL A 66 -6.00 -2.03 8.22
CA VAL A 66 -5.58 -2.15 9.63
C VAL A 66 -6.47 -3.10 10.43
N ALA A 67 -7.67 -3.39 9.91
CA ALA A 67 -8.61 -4.40 10.37
C ALA A 67 -9.59 -4.69 9.22
N PRO A 68 -10.34 -5.80 9.23
CA PRO A 68 -11.40 -6.06 8.24
C PRO A 68 -12.33 -4.85 8.09
N GLY A 69 -12.56 -4.43 6.85
CA GLY A 69 -13.36 -3.27 6.44
C GLY A 69 -12.71 -1.90 6.74
N VAL A 70 -11.58 -1.85 7.46
CA VAL A 70 -10.98 -0.60 7.92
C VAL A 70 -9.67 -0.33 7.20
N ALA A 71 -9.76 0.47 6.15
CA ALA A 71 -8.61 0.96 5.41
C ALA A 71 -8.22 2.38 5.85
N ARG A 72 -6.98 2.54 6.32
CA ARG A 72 -6.40 3.81 6.76
C ARG A 72 -5.67 4.49 5.60
N ILE A 73 -5.88 5.79 5.43
CA ILE A 73 -5.20 6.61 4.44
C ILE A 73 -3.75 6.80 4.87
N ARG A 74 -2.81 6.30 4.05
CA ARG A 74 -1.36 6.47 4.26
C ARG A 74 -0.79 7.62 3.45
N LEU A 75 -1.34 7.84 2.27
CA LEU A 75 -1.02 8.94 1.37
C LEU A 75 -2.33 9.49 0.81
N ALA A 76 -2.45 10.81 0.70
CA ALA A 76 -3.59 11.47 0.08
C ALA A 76 -3.10 12.57 -0.85
N GLY A 77 -3.63 12.60 -2.06
CA GLY A 77 -3.51 13.73 -2.97
C GLY A 77 -4.28 14.95 -2.45
N MET A 78 -3.94 16.13 -2.99
CA MET A 78 -4.47 17.42 -2.54
C MET A 78 -6.00 17.48 -2.56
N LEU A 79 -6.65 16.86 -3.55
CA LEU A 79 -8.11 16.89 -3.66
C LEU A 79 -8.81 16.34 -2.42
N MET A 80 -8.30 15.26 -1.81
CA MET A 80 -8.91 14.71 -0.60
C MET A 80 -8.80 15.68 0.59
N ASN A 81 -7.67 16.39 0.69
CA ASN A 81 -7.48 17.40 1.72
C ASN A 81 -8.41 18.59 1.51
N ASP A 82 -8.57 19.05 0.26
CA ASP A 82 -9.47 20.15 -0.11
C ASP A 82 -10.93 19.81 0.18
N LEU A 83 -11.36 18.58 -0.11
CA LEU A 83 -12.69 18.07 0.19
C LEU A 83 -12.97 18.10 1.70
N MET A 84 -11.99 17.75 2.52
CA MET A 84 -12.14 17.68 3.97
C MET A 84 -11.75 18.97 4.70
N ALA A 85 -11.19 19.95 3.98
CA ALA A 85 -10.61 21.19 4.52
C ALA A 85 -9.55 20.95 5.62
N MET A 86 -8.89 19.79 5.59
CA MET A 86 -7.84 19.39 6.54
C MET A 86 -6.99 18.27 5.94
N GLU A 87 -5.83 17.99 6.53
CA GLU A 87 -5.04 16.82 6.17
C GLU A 87 -5.74 15.52 6.59
N VAL A 88 -6.00 14.63 5.63
CA VAL A 88 -6.73 13.37 5.88
C VAL A 88 -5.83 12.16 6.16
N ARG A 89 -4.51 12.34 6.14
CA ARG A 89 -3.56 11.26 6.37
C ARG A 89 -3.75 10.67 7.76
N GLY A 90 -3.77 9.34 7.86
CA GLY A 90 -4.02 8.61 9.10
C GLY A 90 -5.49 8.40 9.44
N MET A 91 -6.41 9.07 8.73
CA MET A 91 -7.86 8.86 8.89
C MET A 91 -8.32 7.59 8.15
N PRO A 92 -9.42 6.95 8.57
CA PRO A 92 -10.04 5.87 7.79
C PRO A 92 -10.73 6.43 6.54
N LEU A 93 -10.72 5.70 5.43
CA LEU A 93 -11.38 6.12 4.18
C LEU A 93 -12.87 6.44 4.39
N THR A 94 -13.54 5.69 5.27
CA THR A 94 -14.96 5.89 5.65
C THR A 94 -15.27 7.28 6.19
N ALA A 95 -14.27 8.07 6.61
CA ALA A 95 -14.45 9.46 7.04
C ALA A 95 -14.84 10.40 5.88
N MET A 96 -14.49 10.05 4.64
CA MET A 96 -14.87 10.76 3.41
C MET A 96 -16.34 10.54 3.03
N PHE A 97 -17.02 9.61 3.70
CA PHE A 97 -18.37 9.18 3.38
C PHE A 97 -19.35 9.55 4.50
N LEU A 98 -20.59 9.79 4.11
CA LEU A 98 -21.69 9.94 5.05
C LEU A 98 -21.94 8.63 5.80
N PRO A 99 -22.43 8.69 7.06
CA PRO A 99 -22.59 7.51 7.91
C PRO A 99 -23.31 6.34 7.24
N GLU A 100 -24.32 6.64 6.43
CA GLU A 100 -25.18 5.69 5.73
C GLU A 100 -24.40 4.84 4.70
N ALA A 101 -23.41 5.44 4.03
CA ALA A 101 -22.59 4.77 3.01
C ALA A 101 -21.38 4.02 3.60
N ARG A 102 -21.09 4.15 4.91
CA ARG A 102 -19.87 3.57 5.49
C ARG A 102 -19.88 2.04 5.49
N ARG A 103 -21.00 1.42 5.80
CA ARG A 103 -21.11 -0.05 5.84
C ARG A 103 -20.90 -0.65 4.45
N GLU A 104 -21.51 -0.05 3.44
CA GLU A 104 -21.35 -0.46 2.04
C GLU A 104 -19.90 -0.30 1.58
N LEU A 105 -19.24 0.82 1.91
CA LEU A 105 -17.83 1.01 1.61
C LEU A 105 -16.91 -0.02 2.29
N GLN A 106 -17.21 -0.40 3.54
CA GLN A 106 -16.45 -1.43 4.25
C GLN A 106 -16.51 -2.77 3.50
N GLN A 107 -17.70 -3.17 3.04
CA GLN A 107 -17.89 -4.39 2.25
C GLN A 107 -17.14 -4.33 0.91
N VAL A 108 -17.12 -3.16 0.27
CA VAL A 108 -16.32 -2.94 -0.95
C VAL A 108 -14.82 -3.11 -0.68
N ILE A 109 -14.31 -2.55 0.42
CA ILE A 109 -12.89 -2.68 0.79
C ILE A 109 -12.53 -4.15 1.01
N ASP A 110 -13.38 -4.89 1.72
CA ASP A 110 -13.17 -6.32 1.97
C ASP A 110 -13.18 -7.12 0.66
N SER A 111 -14.16 -6.86 -0.22
CA SER A 111 -14.27 -7.60 -1.48
C SER A 111 -13.08 -7.39 -2.42
N VAL A 112 -12.56 -6.16 -2.52
CA VAL A 112 -11.36 -5.81 -3.31
C VAL A 112 -10.13 -6.61 -2.88
N LEU A 113 -10.02 -6.92 -1.58
CA LEU A 113 -8.85 -7.58 -1.00
C LEU A 113 -9.01 -9.11 -0.94
N GLU A 114 -10.20 -9.61 -0.64
CA GLU A 114 -10.50 -11.05 -0.61
C GLU A 114 -10.46 -11.68 -1.99
N THR A 115 -11.12 -11.04 -2.96
CA THR A 115 -11.11 -11.45 -4.36
C THR A 115 -10.60 -10.29 -5.19
N PRO A 116 -9.30 -10.27 -5.55
CA PRO A 116 -8.70 -9.15 -6.27
C PRO A 116 -9.56 -8.67 -7.44
N ALA A 117 -10.10 -7.47 -7.28
CA ALA A 117 -10.96 -6.83 -8.25
C ALA A 117 -10.67 -5.33 -8.32
N VAL A 118 -10.92 -4.75 -9.49
CA VAL A 118 -10.96 -3.29 -9.66
C VAL A 118 -12.39 -2.85 -9.36
N VAL A 119 -12.57 -1.96 -8.39
CA VAL A 119 -13.89 -1.41 -8.07
C VAL A 119 -13.95 0.07 -8.43
N ARG A 120 -15.01 0.48 -9.12
CA ARG A 120 -15.37 1.88 -9.36
C ARG A 120 -16.63 2.22 -8.58
N LEU A 121 -16.63 3.40 -7.96
CA LEU A 121 -17.71 3.94 -7.15
C LEU A 121 -18.16 5.25 -7.76
N THR A 122 -19.43 5.31 -8.16
CA THR A 122 -20.08 6.58 -8.52
C THR A 122 -20.52 7.27 -7.23
N LEU A 123 -20.09 8.51 -7.02
CA LEU A 123 -20.27 9.26 -5.79
C LEU A 123 -21.14 10.50 -6.01
N GLY A 124 -21.98 10.79 -5.01
CA GLY A 124 -22.73 12.05 -4.95
C GLY A 124 -22.63 12.66 -3.56
N SER A 125 -22.32 13.95 -3.47
CA SER A 125 -22.34 14.66 -2.20
C SER A 125 -23.75 15.08 -1.81
N ASP A 126 -23.98 15.30 -0.51
CA ASP A 126 -25.17 16.00 -0.06
C ASP A 126 -25.19 17.47 -0.53
N THR A 127 -26.39 18.01 -0.71
CA THR A 127 -26.64 19.35 -1.26
C THR A 127 -27.31 20.24 -0.22
N GLY A 128 -26.95 21.52 -0.21
CA GLY A 128 -27.58 22.50 0.67
C GLY A 128 -27.37 23.92 0.17
N PHE A 129 -27.95 24.90 0.87
CA PHE A 129 -27.95 26.30 0.44
C PHE A 129 -26.55 26.87 0.12
N THR A 130 -25.52 26.43 0.84
CA THR A 130 -24.10 26.82 0.61
C THR A 130 -23.23 25.69 0.04
N ARG A 131 -23.85 24.57 -0.33
CA ARG A 131 -23.19 23.33 -0.78
C ARG A 131 -23.76 22.93 -2.14
N PRO A 132 -23.21 23.45 -3.25
CA PRO A 132 -23.68 23.07 -4.58
C PRO A 132 -23.46 21.58 -4.82
N PRO A 133 -24.23 20.91 -5.68
CA PRO A 133 -24.01 19.52 -6.04
C PRO A 133 -22.56 19.27 -6.44
N LEU A 134 -21.99 18.18 -5.91
CA LEU A 134 -20.66 17.70 -6.24
C LEU A 134 -20.78 16.21 -6.56
N GLU A 135 -20.37 15.87 -7.76
CA GLU A 135 -20.29 14.49 -8.24
C GLU A 135 -18.84 14.02 -8.12
N GLY A 136 -18.65 12.72 -7.95
CA GLY A 136 -17.32 12.14 -7.95
C GLY A 136 -17.29 10.73 -8.48
N GLN A 137 -16.10 10.31 -8.87
CA GLN A 137 -15.79 8.92 -9.17
C GLN A 137 -14.58 8.52 -8.34
N MET A 138 -14.66 7.36 -7.70
CA MET A 138 -13.55 6.77 -6.96
C MET A 138 -13.25 5.39 -7.52
N MET A 139 -11.98 5.06 -7.71
CA MET A 139 -11.56 3.71 -8.07
C MET A 139 -10.59 3.16 -7.02
N LEU A 140 -10.74 1.87 -6.74
CA LEU A 140 -9.92 1.10 -5.80
C LEU A 140 -9.23 -0.04 -6.55
N LEU A 141 -7.90 -0.07 -6.46
CA LEU A 141 -7.01 -1.01 -7.14
C LEU A 141 -6.15 -1.74 -6.11
N PRO A 142 -6.23 -3.07 -5.99
CA PRO A 142 -5.51 -3.80 -4.95
C PRO A 142 -4.00 -3.76 -5.20
N LEU A 143 -3.22 -3.79 -4.11
CA LEU A 143 -1.77 -3.89 -4.11
C LEU A 143 -1.35 -4.96 -3.09
N ARG A 144 -0.28 -5.69 -3.41
CA ARG A 144 0.33 -6.63 -2.48
C ARG A 144 1.47 -5.99 -1.68
N ASP A 145 1.68 -6.47 -0.46
CA ASP A 145 2.85 -6.15 0.35
C ASP A 145 4.08 -7.00 -0.01
N ALA A 146 5.15 -6.85 0.76
CA ALA A 146 6.40 -7.59 0.58
C ALA A 146 6.28 -9.09 0.84
N LEU A 147 5.24 -9.53 1.57
CA LEU A 147 4.94 -10.94 1.84
C LEU A 147 3.98 -11.52 0.78
N GLY A 148 3.51 -10.69 -0.17
CA GLY A 148 2.59 -11.09 -1.22
C GLY A 148 1.11 -11.01 -0.83
N ASN A 149 0.78 -10.53 0.37
CA ASN A 149 -0.61 -10.42 0.81
C ASN A 149 -1.27 -9.14 0.28
N ALA A 150 -2.56 -9.21 -0.06
CA ALA A 150 -3.38 -8.07 -0.43
C ALA A 150 -3.74 -7.24 0.82
N THR A 151 -2.88 -6.28 1.18
CA THR A 151 -3.04 -5.47 2.40
C THR A 151 -3.11 -3.96 2.12
N ARG A 152 -2.98 -3.57 0.85
CA ARG A 152 -2.93 -2.16 0.42
C ARG A 152 -3.80 -1.93 -0.80
N ILE A 153 -4.24 -0.69 -0.97
CA ILE A 153 -5.05 -0.27 -2.12
C ILE A 153 -4.45 1.02 -2.67
N LEU A 154 -4.23 1.07 -3.98
CA LEU A 154 -4.06 2.32 -4.73
C LEU A 154 -5.46 2.83 -5.07
N GLY A 155 -5.77 4.04 -4.65
CA GLY A 155 -7.03 4.68 -4.97
C GLY A 155 -6.85 5.94 -5.79
N VAL A 156 -7.89 6.32 -6.50
CA VAL A 156 -8.00 7.59 -7.21
C VAL A 156 -9.40 8.14 -7.01
N LEU A 157 -9.49 9.42 -6.68
CA LEU A 157 -10.74 10.15 -6.52
C LEU A 157 -10.69 11.38 -7.42
N GLU A 158 -11.71 11.55 -8.24
CA GLU A 158 -11.90 12.76 -9.04
C GLU A 158 -13.32 13.29 -8.80
N THR A 159 -13.47 14.61 -8.77
CA THR A 159 -14.76 15.25 -8.50
C THR A 159 -15.07 16.30 -9.55
N ARG A 160 -16.35 16.51 -9.83
CA ARG A 160 -16.86 17.52 -10.76
C ARG A 160 -17.89 18.38 -10.06
N GLY A 161 -17.73 19.69 -10.24
CA GLY A 161 -18.50 20.72 -9.53
C GLY A 161 -17.60 21.50 -8.59
N ARG A 162 -18.19 22.47 -7.88
CA ARG A 162 -17.46 23.31 -6.93
C ARG A 162 -17.47 22.65 -5.54
N ILE A 163 -16.30 22.43 -4.95
CA ILE A 163 -16.18 21.88 -3.59
C ILE A 163 -16.88 22.78 -2.56
N GLY A 164 -16.83 24.10 -2.71
CA GLY A 164 -17.51 25.03 -1.80
C GLY A 164 -16.97 24.95 -0.36
N ARG A 165 -17.85 25.03 0.64
CA ARG A 165 -17.45 24.91 2.06
C ARG A 165 -17.35 23.45 2.49
N GLY A 166 -16.16 23.07 2.95
CA GLY A 166 -15.90 21.73 3.51
C GLY A 166 -16.39 21.55 4.95
N PRO A 167 -16.38 20.30 5.47
CA PRO A 167 -16.02 19.09 4.74
C PRO A 167 -17.14 18.61 3.81
N ARG A 168 -16.77 18.04 2.65
CA ARG A 168 -17.67 17.42 1.66
C ARG A 168 -17.57 15.91 1.80
N ARG A 169 -18.70 15.29 2.18
CA ARG A 169 -18.83 13.83 2.29
C ARG A 169 -19.74 13.29 1.21
N PHE A 170 -19.51 12.03 0.83
CA PHE A 170 -20.23 11.38 -0.26
C PHE A 170 -21.16 10.26 0.22
N MET A 171 -22.24 10.08 -0.54
CA MET A 171 -22.95 8.81 -0.67
C MET A 171 -22.38 8.02 -1.84
N ILE A 172 -22.52 6.70 -1.78
CA ILE A 172 -22.31 5.82 -2.94
C ILE A 172 -23.63 5.79 -3.73
N ARG A 173 -23.56 5.99 -5.03
CA ARG A 173 -24.70 5.97 -5.95
C ARG A 173 -24.73 4.70 -6.79
N ASP A 174 -23.56 4.19 -7.14
CA ASP A 174 -23.40 2.97 -7.92
C ASP A 174 -22.03 2.34 -7.65
N ILE A 175 -21.94 1.02 -7.84
CA ILE A 175 -20.74 0.21 -7.62
C ILE A 175 -20.56 -0.70 -8.83
N GLU A 176 -19.43 -0.53 -9.52
CA GLU A 176 -19.01 -1.42 -10.59
C GLU A 176 -17.79 -2.23 -10.14
N THR A 177 -17.86 -3.55 -10.27
CA THR A 177 -16.76 -4.45 -9.93
C THR A 177 -16.29 -5.18 -11.17
N LYS A 178 -15.01 -5.01 -11.50
CA LYS A 178 -14.32 -5.72 -12.59
C LYS A 178 -13.36 -6.73 -11.98
N ALA A 179 -13.67 -8.02 -12.15
CA ALA A 179 -12.78 -9.10 -11.72
C ALA A 179 -11.43 -9.04 -12.46
N ILE A 180 -10.34 -9.28 -11.75
CA ILE A 180 -9.01 -9.32 -12.36
C ILE A 180 -8.77 -10.70 -12.95
N THR A 181 -8.63 -10.76 -14.28
CA THR A 181 -8.20 -11.99 -14.94
C THR A 181 -6.68 -12.11 -14.84
N THR A 182 -6.22 -13.24 -14.30
CA THR A 182 -4.79 -13.58 -14.26
C THR A 182 -4.45 -14.48 -15.43
N ASP A 183 -3.30 -14.26 -16.04
CA ASP A 183 -2.77 -15.22 -17.02
C ASP A 183 -2.26 -16.46 -16.24
N PRO A 184 -2.80 -17.67 -16.51
CA PRO A 184 -2.32 -18.89 -15.85
C PRO A 184 -0.82 -19.14 -16.08
N ALA A 185 -0.21 -18.65 -17.17
CA ALA A 185 1.23 -18.75 -17.41
C ALA A 185 2.05 -17.91 -16.43
N HIS A 186 1.49 -16.81 -15.91
CA HIS A 186 2.17 -15.92 -14.96
C HIS A 186 2.11 -16.46 -13.52
N ARG A 187 1.12 -17.30 -13.18
CA ARG A 187 1.01 -17.98 -11.87
C ARG A 187 2.18 -18.92 -11.58
N ALA A 188 2.86 -19.40 -12.62
CA ALA A 188 3.96 -20.35 -12.53
C ALA A 188 5.34 -19.71 -12.31
N ARG A 189 5.48 -18.39 -12.48
CA ARG A 189 6.75 -17.70 -12.22
C ARG A 189 6.79 -17.25 -10.76
N PRO A 190 7.80 -17.65 -9.97
CA PRO A 190 7.98 -17.09 -8.64
C PRO A 190 8.19 -15.59 -8.77
N ASP A 191 7.28 -14.83 -8.15
CA ASP A 191 7.39 -13.38 -7.98
C ASP A 191 8.59 -13.08 -7.07
N PHE A 192 9.80 -13.01 -7.64
CA PHE A 192 10.94 -12.45 -6.94
C PHE A 192 10.70 -10.94 -6.83
N GLY A 193 10.19 -10.52 -5.67
CA GLY A 193 10.00 -9.11 -5.32
C GLY A 193 11.23 -8.30 -5.75
N GLY A 194 10.96 -7.27 -6.56
CA GLY A 194 11.92 -6.38 -7.21
C GLY A 194 13.36 -6.46 -6.73
N PHE A 195 14.16 -7.31 -7.37
CA PHE A 195 15.53 -6.91 -7.66
C PHE A 195 15.44 -5.90 -8.80
N GLN A 196 15.92 -4.68 -8.58
CA GLN A 196 16.38 -3.85 -9.68
C GLN A 196 17.17 -4.78 -10.61
N SER A 197 16.74 -4.92 -11.85
CA SER A 197 17.56 -5.51 -12.90
C SER A 197 18.94 -4.89 -12.76
N LEU A 198 19.95 -5.71 -12.41
CA LEU A 198 21.33 -5.25 -12.35
C LEU A 198 21.60 -4.48 -13.64
N PRO A 199 22.18 -3.26 -13.58
CA PRO A 199 22.56 -2.57 -14.80
C PRO A 199 23.37 -3.56 -15.64
N GLU A 200 23.03 -3.69 -16.92
CA GLU A 200 23.73 -4.63 -17.81
C GLU A 200 25.24 -4.47 -17.61
N PRO A 201 25.99 -5.58 -17.51
CA PRO A 201 27.43 -5.49 -17.35
C PRO A 201 27.95 -4.64 -18.50
N ARG A 202 28.48 -3.46 -18.15
CA ARG A 202 29.14 -2.57 -19.12
C ARG A 202 30.10 -3.44 -19.93
N PRO A 203 30.09 -3.34 -21.27
CA PRO A 203 31.00 -4.13 -22.09
C PRO A 203 32.41 -3.98 -21.54
N ALA A 204 33.02 -5.11 -21.20
CA ALA A 204 34.34 -5.15 -20.59
C ALA A 204 35.31 -4.36 -21.47
N VAL A 205 35.85 -3.26 -20.93
CA VAL A 205 36.97 -2.58 -21.55
C VAL A 205 38.11 -3.59 -21.60
N LYS A 206 38.53 -3.98 -22.81
CA LYS A 206 39.64 -4.90 -23.02
C LYS A 206 40.88 -4.36 -22.28
N PRO A 207 41.51 -5.11 -21.37
CA PRO A 207 42.72 -4.63 -20.72
C PRO A 207 43.88 -4.70 -21.72
N GLY A 208 44.23 -3.53 -22.28
CA GLY A 208 45.43 -3.32 -23.10
C GLY A 208 46.68 -3.00 -22.26
N LEU A 209 46.81 -3.54 -21.04
CA LEU A 209 48.02 -3.35 -20.25
C LEU A 209 49.05 -4.42 -20.64
N LYS A 210 50.13 -3.98 -21.31
CA LYS A 210 51.34 -4.78 -21.48
C LYS A 210 51.89 -5.14 -20.10
N PRO A 211 52.26 -6.41 -19.83
CA PRO A 211 52.88 -6.76 -18.56
C PRO A 211 54.26 -6.07 -18.46
N MET A 212 54.45 -5.28 -17.40
CA MET A 212 55.77 -4.78 -17.02
C MET A 212 56.60 -5.94 -16.45
N PRO A 213 57.90 -6.03 -16.75
CA PRO A 213 58.74 -7.10 -16.21
C PRO A 213 58.94 -6.92 -14.70
N LEU A 214 58.71 -8.01 -13.96
CA LEU A 214 59.08 -8.19 -12.55
C LEU A 214 60.60 -8.28 -12.42
N SER A 215 61.30 -7.16 -12.57
CA SER A 215 62.73 -7.09 -12.27
C SER A 215 63.17 -5.66 -11.99
N ALA A 216 62.78 -5.11 -10.84
CA ALA A 216 63.50 -4.00 -10.20
C ALA A 216 62.94 -3.70 -8.81
N PHE A 217 63.14 -4.60 -7.84
CA PHE A 217 63.24 -4.18 -6.44
C PHE A 217 64.40 -4.93 -5.81
N LYS A 218 65.58 -4.31 -5.90
CA LYS A 218 66.70 -4.59 -5.00
C LYS A 218 66.31 -4.06 -3.62
N THR A 219 66.38 -4.95 -2.65
CA THR A 219 66.40 -4.65 -1.23
C THR A 219 67.59 -3.76 -0.95
N ASP A 220 67.37 -2.62 -0.28
CA ASP A 220 68.39 -2.03 0.59
C ASP A 220 67.71 -1.29 1.75
N GLY A 221 67.96 -1.86 2.93
CA GLY A 221 68.28 -1.18 4.18
C GLY A 221 67.57 0.11 4.57
N ALA A 222 66.95 0.01 5.74
CA ALA A 222 66.85 1.04 6.77
C ALA A 222 65.66 2.02 6.71
N ASN A 223 64.79 1.80 7.69
CA ASN A 223 64.12 2.84 8.48
C ASN A 223 62.93 3.54 7.82
N ARG A 224 61.76 2.89 7.88
CA ARG A 224 60.45 3.53 8.15
C ARG A 224 59.35 2.46 8.16
N LEU A 225 59.04 1.94 9.34
CA LEU A 225 57.81 1.16 9.54
C LEU A 225 57.36 1.24 11.01
N ASP A 226 57.30 2.47 11.53
CA ASP A 226 56.73 2.76 12.86
C ASP A 226 55.39 3.50 12.81
N ASP A 227 54.78 3.75 11.64
CA ASP A 227 53.72 4.77 11.57
C ASP A 227 52.27 4.32 11.36
N PHE A 228 51.95 3.03 11.18
CA PHE A 228 50.55 2.65 10.98
C PHE A 228 50.15 1.28 11.55
N ALA A 229 50.07 1.19 12.88
CA ALA A 229 49.05 0.42 13.61
C ALA A 229 49.23 0.63 15.13
N PRO A 230 48.21 1.14 15.85
CA PRO A 230 47.51 0.22 16.75
C PRO A 230 46.03 0.59 17.01
N ARG A 231 45.19 -0.40 17.34
CA ARG A 231 44.07 -0.34 18.35
C ARG A 231 42.95 -1.37 18.18
N THR A 232 43.11 -2.40 17.36
CA THR A 232 42.03 -3.39 17.15
C THR A 232 41.92 -4.50 18.20
N ARG A 233 42.87 -4.63 19.13
CA ARG A 233 42.83 -5.68 20.17
C ARG A 233 42.24 -5.24 21.50
N GLU A 234 42.50 -4.01 21.93
CA GLU A 234 41.94 -3.46 23.18
C GLU A 234 40.44 -3.18 23.06
N LEU A 235 40.00 -2.62 21.94
CA LEU A 235 38.57 -2.34 21.71
C LEU A 235 37.73 -3.64 21.65
N ALA A 236 38.31 -4.72 21.11
CA ALA A 236 37.65 -6.03 21.07
C ALA A 236 37.46 -6.64 22.47
N LEU A 237 38.42 -6.41 23.39
CA LEU A 237 38.33 -6.87 24.78
C LEU A 237 37.36 -6.00 25.62
N GLU A 238 37.31 -4.69 25.35
CA GLU A 238 36.37 -3.75 25.99
C GLU A 238 34.90 -4.10 25.68
N ILE A 239 34.61 -4.41 24.41
CA ILE A 239 33.25 -4.77 23.95
C ILE A 239 32.81 -6.12 24.54
N ALA A 240 33.73 -7.08 24.69
CA ALA A 240 33.44 -8.37 25.31
C ALA A 240 33.11 -8.25 26.80
N ARG A 241 33.80 -7.34 27.53
CA ARG A 241 33.55 -7.10 28.96
C ARG A 241 32.19 -6.45 29.23
N ARG A 242 31.75 -5.49 28.40
CA ARG A 242 30.44 -4.84 28.57
C ARG A 242 29.26 -5.79 28.34
N ARG A 243 29.37 -6.72 27.39
CA ARG A 243 28.31 -7.72 27.13
C ARG A 243 28.13 -8.74 28.26
N ALA A 244 29.18 -9.05 29.02
CA ALA A 244 29.10 -9.99 30.14
C ALA A 244 28.52 -9.39 31.43
N ALA A 245 28.47 -8.04 31.54
CA ALA A 245 27.92 -7.35 32.72
C ALA A 245 26.38 -7.22 32.67
N ASP A 246 25.78 -7.12 31.48
CA ASP A 246 24.31 -6.98 31.31
C ASP A 246 23.54 -8.28 31.53
N THR A 247 24.17 -9.45 31.42
CA THR A 247 23.48 -10.75 31.54
C THR A 247 23.32 -11.24 32.99
N ARG A 248 23.72 -10.43 34.00
CA ARG A 248 23.68 -10.81 35.43
C ARG A 248 22.70 -10.00 36.28
N GLY A 249 21.92 -9.10 35.68
CA GLY A 249 20.97 -8.22 36.37
C GLY A 249 19.54 -8.75 36.52
N ASP A 250 19.21 -9.90 35.93
CA ASP A 250 17.82 -10.38 35.84
C ASP A 250 17.65 -11.78 36.43
N ARG A 251 17.89 -11.91 37.75
CA ARG A 251 17.47 -13.05 38.59
C ARG A 251 17.66 -12.73 40.07
N ALA A 252 16.64 -12.12 40.69
CA ALA A 252 16.19 -12.40 42.06
C ALA A 252 15.16 -11.33 42.50
N GLU A 253 13.87 -11.69 42.57
CA GLU A 253 13.10 -11.60 43.82
C GLU A 253 11.72 -12.22 43.64
N ALA A 254 11.48 -13.27 44.41
CA ALA A 254 10.19 -13.93 44.57
C ALA A 254 9.96 -14.13 46.07
N MET A 255 8.88 -13.56 46.63
CA MET A 255 8.07 -14.07 47.76
C MET A 255 6.93 -13.07 48.11
N PRO A 256 5.91 -13.42 48.93
CA PRO A 256 4.88 -14.47 48.87
C PRO A 256 3.44 -13.86 48.77
N PRO A 257 2.34 -14.66 48.83
CA PRO A 257 0.97 -14.17 48.63
C PRO A 257 0.21 -13.94 49.94
N GLU A 258 -0.60 -12.88 50.02
CA GLU A 258 -1.70 -12.79 51.01
C GLU A 258 -2.99 -12.13 50.46
N ALA A 259 -4.06 -12.90 50.63
CA ALA A 259 -5.43 -12.57 51.03
C ALA A 259 -6.08 -11.21 50.68
N GLY A 260 -7.20 -11.32 49.94
CA GLY A 260 -8.50 -10.91 50.48
C GLY A 260 -8.96 -9.47 50.26
N LYS A 261 -9.67 -9.22 49.14
CA LYS A 261 -10.95 -8.47 49.11
C LYS A 261 -11.55 -8.48 47.69
N ARG A 262 -12.65 -9.22 47.52
CA ARG A 262 -13.63 -9.00 46.44
C ARG A 262 -14.98 -8.72 47.10
N LEU A 263 -15.44 -7.47 47.03
CA LEU A 263 -16.86 -7.15 46.88
C LEU A 263 -17.10 -7.11 45.36
N GLY A 264 -18.02 -7.87 44.76
CA GLY A 264 -19.49 -7.75 44.88
C GLY A 264 -19.92 -6.69 43.85
N HIS A 265 -20.43 -7.00 42.66
CA HIS A 265 -21.78 -7.46 42.26
C HIS A 265 -21.77 -7.46 40.71
N LEU A 266 -22.59 -8.14 39.91
CA LEU A 266 -23.95 -8.66 40.05
C LEU A 266 -24.16 -9.76 38.99
N ARG A 267 -24.94 -10.78 39.35
CA ARG A 267 -25.32 -11.94 38.53
C ARG A 267 -26.56 -11.61 37.69
N LEU A 268 -26.58 -12.14 36.47
CA LEU A 268 -27.78 -12.38 35.65
C LEU A 268 -28.82 -13.22 36.41
N VAL A 269 -30.10 -12.90 36.20
CA VAL A 269 -31.23 -13.82 36.40
C VAL A 269 -32.10 -13.77 35.14
N HIS A 270 -32.30 -14.95 34.54
CA HIS A 270 -33.38 -15.26 33.59
C HIS A 270 -34.61 -15.74 34.38
N ASP A 271 -35.80 -15.44 33.88
CA ASP A 271 -37.03 -16.26 33.82
C ASP A 271 -38.07 -15.36 33.09
N ALA A 272 -38.65 -15.70 31.93
CA ALA A 272 -39.61 -16.77 31.59
C ALA A 272 -41.02 -16.60 32.19
N ASP A 273 -41.98 -16.53 31.26
CA ASP A 273 -43.41 -16.88 31.30
C ASP A 273 -44.53 -16.02 31.94
N MET A 274 -45.62 -15.96 31.12
CA MET A 274 -47.05 -15.69 31.38
C MET A 274 -47.45 -14.26 31.81
N VAL A 275 -48.44 -13.58 31.22
CA VAL A 275 -49.78 -13.94 30.66
C VAL A 275 -50.12 -13.00 29.49
#